data_AF-A0A806J476-F1
#
_entry.id   AF-A0A806J476-F1
#
_cell.length_a   1.000
_cell.length_b   1.000
_cell.length_c   1.000
_cell.angle_alpha   90.00
_cell.angle_beta   90.00
_cell.angle_gamma   90.00
#
_symmetry.space_group_name_H-M   'P 1'
#
loop_
_entity.id
_entity.type
_entity.pdbx_description
1 polymer ?
#
loop_
_entity_poly.entity_id
_entity_poly.type
_entity_poly.pdbx_seq_one_letter_code
_entity_poly.pdbx_strand_id
1 'polypeptide(L)' 'MGKSLVIVESPAKAKTINKYLGSDFVVKSSVGHIRDLPTSGAEKEEKPKRPKRFRLKV' A
#
# COMPACT_ATOMS: atom_id res chain seq x y z
N MET A 1 9.61 24.00 1.10
CA MET A 1 10.22 22.87 1.83
C MET A 1 9.70 21.56 1.23
N GLY A 2 10.59 20.60 0.97
CA GLY A 2 10.19 19.29 0.45
C GLY A 2 9.50 18.45 1.53
N LYS A 3 8.47 17.70 1.14
CA LYS A 3 7.76 16.79 2.05
C LYS A 3 8.59 15.53 2.26
N SER A 4 8.78 15.12 3.50
CA SER A 4 9.56 13.94 3.84
C SER A 4 8.74 12.66 3.66
N LEU A 5 9.31 11.63 3.03
CA LEU A 5 8.65 10.33 2.82
C LEU A 5 8.93 9.41 4.00
N VAL A 6 7.88 8.86 4.60
CA VAL A 6 7.95 7.86 5.67
C VAL A 6 7.31 6.57 5.18
N ILE A 7 8.07 5.48 5.21
CA ILE A 7 7.60 4.15 4.77
C ILE A 7 7.38 3.27 6.00
N VAL A 8 6.24 2.57 6.02
CA VAL A 8 5.85 1.67 7.11
C VAL A 8 5.42 0.30 6.58
N GLU A 9 5.49 -0.74 7.41
CA GLU A 9 5.16 -2.11 6.95
C GLU A 9 3.69 -2.31 6.64
N SER A 10 2.78 -1.77 7.47
CA SER A 10 1.36 -2.04 7.39
C SER A 10 0.52 -0.78 7.10
N PRO A 11 -0.59 -0.91 6.34
CA PRO A 11 -1.47 0.21 6.04
C PRO A 11 -2.18 0.77 7.29
N ALA A 12 -2.37 -0.06 8.32
CA ALA A 12 -2.91 0.39 9.61
C ALA A 12 -1.95 1.35 10.31
N LYS A 13 -0.65 1.03 10.37
CA LYS A 13 0.38 1.93 10.94
C LYS A 13 0.43 3.25 10.17
N ALA A 14 0.32 3.23 8.83
CA ALA A 14 0.33 4.45 8.01
C ALA A 14 -0.79 5.41 8.42
N LYS A 15 -2.02 4.88 8.61
CA LYS A 15 -3.17 5.69 9.05
C LYS A 15 -2.96 6.29 10.44
N THR A 16 -2.33 5.56 11.35
CA THR A 16 -2.05 6.03 12.70
C THR A 16 -0.97 7.10 12.71
N ILE A 17 0.16 6.87 12.04
CA ILE A 17 1.29 7.82 11.97
C ILE A 17 0.91 9.11 11.24
N ASN A 18 0.07 9.03 10.21
CA ASN A 18 -0.41 10.21 9.49
C ASN A 18 -1.21 11.17 10.39
N LYS A 19 -1.84 10.68 11.47
CA LYS A 19 -2.52 11.54 12.45
C LYS A 19 -1.55 12.34 13.33
N TYR A 20 -0.32 11.86 13.50
CA TYR A 20 0.67 12.49 14.37
C TYR A 20 1.62 13.43 13.63
N LEU A 21 2.01 13.10 12.39
CA LEU A 21 3.01 13.87 11.63
C LEU A 21 2.42 15.04 10.82
N GLY A 22 1.15 14.99 10.45
CA GLY A 22 0.51 16.05 9.67
C GLY A 22 0.91 16.10 8.19
N SER A 23 0.67 17.25 7.54
CA SER A 23 0.74 17.44 6.08
C SER A 23 2.15 17.58 5.49
N ASP A 24 3.15 17.72 6.35
CA ASP A 24 4.56 17.91 5.94
C ASP A 24 5.26 16.59 5.59
N PHE A 25 4.60 15.47 5.90
CA PHE A 25 5.10 14.12 5.65
C PHE A 25 4.17 13.37 4.70
N VAL A 26 4.77 12.57 3.81
CA VAL A 26 4.06 11.60 2.98
C VAL A 26 4.27 10.24 3.60
N VAL A 27 3.21 9.61 4.11
CA VAL A 27 3.30 8.28 4.74
C VAL A 27 2.75 7.22 3.78
N LYS A 28 3.55 6.20 3.44
CA LYS A 28 3.15 5.07 2.58
C LYS A 28 3.44 3.72 3.23
N SER A 29 2.62 2.72 2.94
CA SER A 29 2.84 1.34 3.42
C SER A 29 3.52 0.46 2.38
N SER A 30 4.49 -0.37 2.79
CA SER A 30 5.12 -1.39 1.93
C SER A 30 4.25 -2.64 1.73
N VAL A 31 3.21 -2.83 2.57
CA VAL A 31 2.29 -3.99 2.52
C VAL A 31 3.03 -5.33 2.71
N GLY A 32 4.24 -5.30 3.28
CA GLY A 32 5.11 -6.46 3.48
C GLY A 32 6.51 -6.28 2.91
N HIS A 33 7.17 -7.40 2.63
CA HIS A 33 8.48 -7.46 2.00
C HIS A 33 8.36 -7.18 0.49
N ILE A 34 9.15 -6.23 -0.01
CA ILE A 34 9.17 -5.83 -1.43
C ILE A 34 10.05 -6.77 -2.25
N ARG A 35 11.09 -7.33 -1.62
CA ARG A 35 11.98 -8.32 -2.22
C ARG A 35 12.20 -9.42 -1.21
N ASP A 36 12.18 -10.63 -1.72
CA ASP A 36 12.53 -11.84 -1.00
C ASP A 36 13.56 -12.59 -1.82
N LEU A 37 14.34 -13.45 -1.18
CA LEU A 37 15.21 -14.37 -1.89
C LEU A 37 14.33 -15.32 -2.72
N PRO A 38 14.82 -15.85 -3.86
CA PRO A 38 14.09 -16.85 -4.62
C PRO A 38 13.89 -18.08 -3.72
N THR A 39 12.70 -18.18 -3.13
CA THR A 39 12.24 -19.38 -2.46
C THR A 39 11.72 -20.30 -3.56
N SER A 40 12.27 -21.50 -3.60
CA SER A 40 11.97 -22.49 -4.64
C SER A 40 10.46 -22.75 -4.72
N GLY A 41 9.76 -22.09 -5.65
CA GLY A 41 8.41 -22.44 -6.07
C GLY A 41 7.22 -21.54 -5.67
N ALA A 42 7.37 -20.26 -5.29
CA ALA A 42 6.20 -19.44 -4.94
C ALA A 42 5.99 -18.21 -5.86
N GLU A 43 5.18 -18.41 -6.90
CA GLU A 43 4.42 -17.36 -7.57
C GLU A 43 3.61 -16.56 -6.54
N LYS A 44 3.86 -15.26 -6.40
CA LYS A 44 2.93 -14.35 -5.71
C LYS A 44 2.17 -13.54 -6.73
N GLU A 45 1.01 -14.08 -7.11
CA GLU A 45 -0.01 -13.41 -7.91
C GLU A 45 -0.49 -12.11 -7.22
N GLU A 46 -0.26 -10.97 -7.85
CA GLU A 46 -0.97 -9.74 -7.49
C GLU A 46 -2.38 -9.82 -8.10
N LYS A 47 -3.36 -10.27 -7.30
CA LYS A 47 -4.76 -10.45 -7.77
C LYS A 47 -5.34 -9.12 -8.27
N PRO A 48 -5.75 -8.99 -9.54
CA PRO A 48 -6.41 -7.78 -10.02
C PRO A 48 -7.76 -7.60 -9.31
N LYS A 49 -7.95 -6.45 -8.64
CA LYS A 49 -9.24 -6.06 -8.05
C LYS A 49 -10.29 -5.96 -9.15
N ARG A 50 -11.31 -6.83 -9.10
CA ARG A 50 -12.41 -6.88 -10.09
C ARG A 50 -13.05 -5.50 -10.27
N PRO A 51 -13.22 -5.00 -11.51
CA PRO A 51 -13.96 -3.76 -11.74
C PRO A 51 -15.43 -3.98 -11.36
N LYS A 52 -16.01 -3.03 -10.61
CA LYS A 52 -17.43 -3.04 -10.28
C LYS A 52 -18.22 -2.83 -11.57
N ARG A 53 -18.94 -3.88 -11.98
CA ARG A 53 -19.82 -3.88 -13.15
C ARG A 53 -20.85 -2.76 -12.98
N PHE A 54 -20.76 -1.69 -13.77
CA PHE A 54 -21.81 -0.69 -13.88
C PHE A 54 -22.98 -1.35 -14.60
N ARG A 55 -24.05 -1.63 -13.87
CA ARG A 55 -25.31 -2.14 -14.43
C ARG A 55 -26.03 -0.96 -15.07
N LEU A 56 -25.92 -0.83 -16.39
CA LEU A 56 -26.74 0.09 -17.16
C LEU A 56 -28.20 -0.35 -17.00
N LYS A 57 -29.02 0.52 -16.39
CA LYS A 57 -30.45 0.30 -16.21
C LYS A 57 -31.12 0.83 -17.48
N VAL A 58 -31.60 -0.08 -18.32
CA VAL A 58 -32.52 0.21 -19.42
C VAL A 58 -33.92 0.38 -18.86
#